data_AF-A0A7Y6XR74-F1
#
_entry.id   AF-A0A7Y6XR74-F1
#
_cell.length_a   1.000
_cell.length_b   1.000
_cell.length_c   1.000
_cell.angle_alpha   90.00
_cell.angle_beta   90.00
_cell.angle_gamma   90.00
#
_symmetry.space_group_name_H-M   'P 1'
#
loop_
_entity.id
_entity.type
_entity.pdbx_description
1 polymer ?
#
loop_
_entity_poly.entity_id
_entity_poly.type
_entity_poly.pdbx_seq_one_letter_code
_entity_poly.pdbx_strand_id
1 'polypeptide(L)'
;MKNNIYTLAILLLLSSCSISSESQSSEVSNTPSDDFKSILINVDAEEVKLASAIETMEIMQLEEGDEGFINAIHKLSESPEHLVIVDSNQPSDFIYNKEGKFEGTFNHTGDG
;
A
#
# COMPACT_ATOMS: atom_id res chain seq x y z
N MET A 1 -5.22 44.96 -32.06
CA MET A 1 -5.96 44.39 -30.93
C MET A 1 -5.44 43.01 -30.47
N LYS A 2 -4.84 42.17 -31.33
CA LYS A 2 -4.22 40.88 -30.90
C LYS A 2 -3.02 41.05 -29.94
N ASN A 3 -2.15 42.05 -30.15
CA ASN A 3 -0.99 42.27 -29.26
C ASN A 3 -1.34 42.69 -27.83
N ASN A 4 -2.55 43.25 -27.61
CA ASN A 4 -2.99 43.67 -26.27
C ASN A 4 -3.48 42.48 -25.42
N ILE A 5 -3.87 41.37 -26.06
CA ILE A 5 -4.30 40.15 -25.37
C ILE A 5 -3.08 39.37 -24.84
N TYR A 6 -2.00 39.31 -25.61
CA TYR A 6 -0.76 38.65 -25.17
C TYR A 6 -0.07 39.39 -24.03
N THR A 7 -0.14 40.72 -24.02
CA THR A 7 0.39 41.55 -22.91
C THR A 7 -0.42 41.36 -21.63
N LEU A 8 -1.76 41.22 -21.73
CA LEU A 8 -2.60 40.92 -20.58
C LEU A 8 -2.36 39.51 -20.02
N ALA A 9 -2.15 38.52 -20.89
CA ALA A 9 -1.87 37.14 -20.49
C ALA A 9 -0.51 37.00 -19.76
N ILE A 10 0.51 37.74 -20.20
CA ILE A 10 1.83 37.77 -19.54
C ILE A 10 1.74 38.45 -18.17
N LEU A 11 0.91 39.49 -18.02
CA LEU A 11 0.73 40.19 -16.75
C LEU A 11 0.02 39.32 -15.69
N LEU A 12 -0.91 38.47 -16.11
CA LEU A 12 -1.60 37.49 -15.24
C LEU A 12 -0.67 36.36 -14.76
N LEU A 13 0.29 35.95 -15.59
CA LEU A 13 1.29 34.94 -15.23
C LEU A 13 2.29 35.45 -14.19
N LEU A 14 2.63 36.75 -14.22
CA LEU A 14 3.58 37.36 -13.29
C LEU A 14 2.97 37.69 -11.91
N SER A 15 1.64 37.76 -11.80
CA SER A 15 0.93 38.04 -10.54
C SER A 15 0.66 36.79 -9.69
N SER A 16 0.97 35.59 -10.20
CA SER A 16 0.83 34.33 -9.44
C SER A 16 2.06 33.96 -8.60
N CYS A 17 3.11 34.80 -8.58
CA CYS A 17 4.37 34.54 -7.86
C CYS A 17 4.72 35.60 -6.79
N SER A 18 3.76 36.34 -6.24
CA SER A 18 3.99 37.16 -5.04
C SER A 18 3.12 36.70 -3.88
N ILE A 19 3.58 35.68 -3.16
CA ILE A 19 3.16 35.48 -1.77
C ILE A 19 4.42 35.39 -0.91
N SER A 20 4.74 36.51 -0.27
CA SER A 20 5.70 36.54 0.83
C SER A 20 5.32 37.67 1.79
N SER A 21 4.91 37.28 3.00
CA SER A 21 4.88 38.01 4.30
C SER A 21 4.07 39.32 4.37
N GLU A 22 3.23 39.63 5.36
CA GLU A 22 3.08 39.19 6.75
C GLU A 22 1.76 39.82 7.26
N SER A 23 0.86 39.02 7.83
CA SER A 23 -0.05 39.53 8.86
C SER A 23 -0.02 38.53 10.00
N GLN A 24 0.61 38.94 11.11
CA GLN A 24 0.71 38.19 12.35
C GLN A 24 -0.66 37.68 12.78
N SER A 25 -0.82 36.36 12.76
CA SER A 25 -1.73 35.61 13.60
C SER A 25 -0.88 34.51 14.22
N SER A 26 -0.68 34.60 15.52
CA SER A 26 0.01 33.61 16.31
C SER A 26 -0.66 32.26 16.13
N GLU A 27 -0.05 31.30 15.41
CA GLU A 27 -0.22 29.86 15.65
C GLU A 27 0.64 29.01 14.69
N VAL A 28 1.44 28.15 15.31
CA VAL A 28 2.07 26.93 14.80
C VAL A 28 3.08 27.11 13.66
N SER A 29 4.36 27.03 14.04
CA SER A 29 5.46 26.65 13.18
C SER A 29 5.13 25.34 12.44
N ASN A 30 4.72 25.45 11.18
CA ASN A 30 4.77 24.33 10.23
C ASN A 30 6.21 24.19 9.70
N THR A 31 7.17 23.95 10.60
CA THR A 31 8.24 23.02 10.22
C THR A 31 7.55 21.72 9.81
N PRO A 32 7.99 21.02 8.74
CA PRO A 32 7.71 19.60 8.63
C PRO A 32 8.39 19.02 9.85
N SER A 33 7.64 18.87 10.93
CA SER A 33 8.18 18.15 12.05
C SER A 33 8.36 16.75 11.51
N ASP A 34 9.57 16.26 11.65
CA ASP A 34 9.90 14.84 11.57
C ASP A 34 9.26 14.12 12.77
N ASP A 35 8.03 14.51 13.12
CA ASP A 35 7.25 14.00 14.23
C ASP A 35 6.85 12.61 13.83
N PHE A 36 7.66 11.68 14.32
CA PHE A 36 7.36 10.28 14.35
C PHE A 36 5.94 10.11 14.88
N LYS A 37 4.99 9.83 13.99
CA LYS A 37 3.61 9.53 14.38
C LYS A 37 3.63 8.14 14.99
N SER A 38 3.67 8.08 16.31
CA SER A 38 3.51 6.83 17.04
C SER A 38 2.02 6.57 17.26
N ILE A 39 1.56 5.39 16.86
CA ILE A 39 0.25 4.87 17.25
C ILE A 39 0.50 4.05 18.52
N LEU A 40 0.00 4.53 19.66
CA LEU A 40 0.11 3.80 20.92
C LEU A 40 -0.77 2.55 20.86
N ILE A 41 -0.14 1.38 20.88
CA ILE A 41 -0.85 0.11 21.12
C ILE A 41 -1.09 0.02 22.62
N ASN A 42 -2.34 0.18 23.06
CA ASN A 42 -2.70 0.04 24.46
C ASN A 42 -2.76 -1.45 24.83
N VAL A 43 -1.72 -1.94 25.49
CA VAL A 43 -1.63 -3.32 26.00
C VAL A 43 -2.61 -3.61 27.15
N ASP A 44 -3.11 -2.56 27.81
CA ASP A 44 -4.08 -2.65 28.90
C ASP A 44 -5.53 -2.41 28.40
N ALA A 45 -5.75 -2.41 27.08
CA ALA A 45 -7.09 -2.28 26.51
C ALA A 45 -7.99 -3.45 26.95
N GLU A 46 -9.28 -3.20 27.06
CA GLU A 46 -10.25 -4.24 27.36
C GLU A 46 -10.21 -5.32 26.27
N GLU A 47 -10.12 -6.58 26.70
CA GLU A 47 -10.06 -7.71 25.78
C GLU A 47 -11.39 -7.83 25.02
N VAL A 48 -11.34 -7.55 23.72
CA VAL A 48 -12.47 -7.76 22.81
C VAL A 48 -12.29 -9.08 22.07
N LYS A 49 -13.38 -9.80 21.85
CA LYS A 49 -13.35 -11.01 21.02
C LYS A 49 -12.96 -10.63 19.61
N LEU A 50 -11.95 -11.29 19.04
CA LEU A 50 -11.50 -11.07 17.65
C LEU A 50 -12.67 -11.11 16.66
N ALA A 51 -13.59 -12.06 16.82
CA ALA A 51 -14.77 -12.20 15.97
C ALA A 51 -15.67 -10.95 15.97
N SER A 52 -15.66 -10.16 17.05
CA SER A 52 -16.41 -8.91 17.15
C SER A 52 -15.70 -7.73 16.46
N ALA A 53 -14.41 -7.87 16.12
CA ALA A 53 -13.61 -6.86 15.43
C ALA A 53 -13.51 -7.08 13.91
N ILE A 54 -13.93 -8.25 13.41
CA ILE A 54 -13.93 -8.55 11.97
C ILE A 54 -15.17 -7.92 11.33
N GLU A 55 -14.97 -6.95 10.43
CA GLU A 55 -16.06 -6.30 9.69
C GLU A 55 -16.58 -7.16 8.53
N THR A 56 -15.68 -7.83 7.81
CA THR A 56 -16.00 -8.65 6.64
C THR A 56 -15.01 -9.80 6.52
N MET A 57 -15.48 -10.92 5.96
CA MET A 57 -14.67 -12.09 5.67
C MET A 57 -14.90 -12.50 4.23
N GLU A 58 -13.80 -12.78 3.53
CA GLU A 58 -13.80 -13.35 2.20
C GLU A 58 -13.18 -14.75 2.26
N ILE A 59 -13.76 -15.68 1.52
CA ILE A 59 -13.26 -17.05 1.40
C ILE A 59 -13.03 -17.31 -0.08
N MET A 60 -11.80 -17.69 -0.40
CA MET A 60 -11.38 -18.05 -1.76
C MET A 60 -10.82 -19.47 -1.74
N GLN A 61 -11.17 -20.25 -2.78
CA GLN A 61 -10.58 -21.56 -3.01
C GLN A 61 -9.39 -21.44 -3.96
N LEU A 62 -8.28 -22.08 -3.64
CA LEU A 62 -7.13 -22.20 -4.54
C LEU A 62 -7.30 -23.43 -5.43
N GLU A 63 -6.91 -23.31 -6.69
CA GLU A 63 -6.85 -24.43 -7.63
C GLU A 63 -5.83 -25.46 -7.15
N GLU A 64 -6.29 -26.70 -6.95
CA GLU A 64 -5.43 -27.83 -6.61
C GLU A 64 -5.05 -28.59 -7.88
N GLY A 65 -3.79 -28.98 -7.98
CA GLY A 65 -3.27 -29.81 -9.06
C GLY A 65 -1.89 -30.38 -8.70
N ASP A 66 -1.38 -31.29 -9.53
CA ASP A 66 -0.09 -31.97 -9.28
C ASP A 66 1.07 -30.97 -9.11
N GLU A 67 1.02 -29.83 -9.80
CA GLU A 67 2.02 -28.76 -9.73
C GLU A 67 1.72 -27.68 -8.68
N GLY A 68 0.47 -27.61 -8.19
CA GLY A 68 -0.04 -26.61 -7.24
C GLY A 68 -0.24 -27.13 -5.82
N PHE A 69 0.36 -28.26 -5.47
CA PHE A 69 0.13 -28.89 -4.17
C PHE A 69 0.85 -28.16 -3.02
N ILE A 70 0.09 -27.36 -2.29
CA ILE A 70 0.54 -26.69 -1.05
C ILE A 70 0.25 -27.59 0.15
N ASN A 71 1.27 -27.87 0.94
CA ASN A 71 1.18 -28.65 2.17
C ASN A 71 1.08 -27.75 3.41
N ALA A 72 1.87 -26.68 3.47
CA ALA A 72 1.85 -25.76 4.61
C ALA A 72 2.14 -24.32 4.18
N ILE A 73 1.21 -23.40 4.43
CA ILE A 73 1.40 -21.97 4.12
C ILE A 73 2.31 -21.36 5.20
N HIS A 74 3.54 -21.00 4.84
CA HIS A 74 4.46 -20.27 5.71
C HIS A 74 4.29 -18.76 5.58
N LYS A 75 4.10 -18.30 4.34
CA LYS A 75 3.94 -16.88 4.02
C LYS A 75 2.96 -16.71 2.87
N LEU A 76 2.12 -15.70 2.97
CA LEU A 76 1.31 -15.17 1.89
C LEU A 76 1.77 -13.74 1.59
N SER A 77 2.04 -13.46 0.33
CA SER A 77 2.34 -12.12 -0.18
C SER A 77 1.35 -11.76 -1.27
N GLU A 78 0.95 -10.50 -1.30
CA GLU A 78 -0.07 -10.01 -2.21
C GLU A 78 0.49 -8.89 -3.09
N SER A 79 0.17 -8.95 -4.39
CA SER A 79 0.36 -7.88 -5.37
C SER A 79 -0.99 -7.54 -6.02
N PRO A 80 -1.13 -6.48 -6.84
CA PRO A 80 -2.42 -6.15 -7.48
C PRO A 80 -3.03 -7.31 -8.28
N GLU A 81 -2.19 -8.11 -8.93
CA GLU A 81 -2.65 -9.16 -9.85
C GLU A 81 -2.51 -10.58 -9.26
N HIS A 82 -1.59 -10.76 -8.29
CA HIS A 82 -1.18 -12.10 -7.85
C HIS A 82 -1.18 -12.26 -6.33
N LEU A 83 -1.35 -13.51 -5.93
CA LEU A 83 -1.05 -14.06 -4.61
C LEU A 83 0.16 -14.98 -4.73
N VAL A 84 1.16 -14.77 -3.88
CA VAL A 84 2.35 -15.59 -3.81
C VAL A 84 2.38 -16.30 -2.47
N ILE A 85 2.38 -17.63 -2.52
CA ILE A 85 2.38 -18.50 -1.34
C ILE A 85 3.74 -19.18 -1.25
N VAL A 86 4.40 -19.02 -0.11
CA VAL A 86 5.62 -19.75 0.23
C VAL A 86 5.23 -20.93 1.10
N ASP A 87 5.56 -22.13 0.64
CA ASP A 87 5.40 -23.35 1.41
C ASP A 87 6.71 -23.70 2.12
N SER A 88 6.67 -23.87 3.45
CA SER A 88 7.87 -24.21 4.23
C SER A 88 8.46 -25.60 3.92
N ASN A 89 7.69 -26.49 3.30
CA ASN A 89 8.06 -27.86 3.00
C ASN A 89 8.43 -28.07 1.53
N GLN A 90 8.32 -27.04 0.68
CA GLN A 90 8.62 -27.11 -0.74
C GLN A 90 9.72 -26.10 -1.10
N PRO A 91 10.63 -26.41 -2.03
CA PRO A 91 11.67 -25.49 -2.50
C PRO A 91 11.16 -24.38 -3.44
N SER A 92 9.85 -24.28 -3.63
CA SER A 92 9.22 -23.43 -4.64
C SER A 92 8.13 -22.56 -4.04
N ASP A 93 8.06 -21.32 -4.54
CA ASP A 93 6.98 -20.39 -4.30
C ASP A 93 5.88 -20.63 -5.34
N PHE A 94 4.62 -20.57 -4.91
CA PHE A 94 3.44 -20.81 -5.74
C PHE A 94 2.75 -19.49 -6.06
N ILE A 95 2.37 -19.30 -7.32
CA ILE A 95 1.75 -18.08 -7.82
C ILE A 95 0.31 -18.40 -8.23
N TYR A 96 -0.62 -17.63 -7.67
CA TYR A 96 -2.03 -17.68 -8.00
C TYR A 96 -2.51 -16.29 -8.40
N ASN A 97 -3.56 -16.23 -9.19
CA ASN A 97 -4.26 -14.97 -9.43
C ASN A 97 -5.25 -14.64 -8.30
N LYS A 98 -5.98 -13.52 -8.44
CA LYS A 98 -6.99 -13.08 -7.45
C LYS A 98 -8.24 -13.95 -7.37
N GLU A 99 -8.48 -14.79 -8.37
CA GLU A 99 -9.58 -15.76 -8.36
C GLU A 99 -9.17 -17.12 -7.80
N GLY A 100 -7.91 -17.27 -7.35
CA GLY A 100 -7.38 -18.51 -6.79
C GLY A 100 -6.92 -19.52 -7.86
N LYS A 101 -6.83 -19.11 -9.12
CA LYS A 101 -6.32 -19.95 -10.22
C LYS A 101 -4.80 -20.07 -10.13
N PHE A 102 -4.27 -21.27 -10.32
CA PHE A 102 -2.83 -21.51 -10.33
C PHE A 102 -2.21 -20.98 -11.63
N GLU A 103 -1.12 -20.23 -11.52
CA GLU A 103 -0.43 -19.62 -12.65
C GLU A 103 1.02 -20.09 -12.80
N GLY A 104 1.61 -20.63 -11.74
CA GLY A 104 2.90 -21.31 -11.83
C GLY A 104 3.69 -21.30 -10.53
N THR A 105 4.95 -21.70 -10.65
CA THR A 105 5.89 -21.76 -9.51
C THR A 105 7.22 -21.11 -9.85
N PHE A 106 7.90 -20.59 -8.83
CA PHE A 106 9.28 -20.19 -8.90
C PHE A 106 10.10 -20.99 -7.89
N ASN A 107 11.08 -21.76 -8.36
CA ASN A 107 12.00 -22.49 -7.49
C ASN A 107 13.11 -21.54 -7.02
N HIS A 108 13.29 -21.44 -5.71
CA HIS A 108 14.31 -20.58 -5.10
C HIS A 108 15.48 -21.36 -4.49
N THR A 109 15.60 -22.65 -4.83
CA THR A 109 16.72 -23.51 -4.46
C THR A 109 17.82 -23.42 -5.51
N GLY A 110 19.00 -23.01 -5.06
CA GLY A 110 20.21 -22.93 -5.87
C GLY A 110 21.39 -22.44 -5.03
N ASP A 111 22.60 -22.69 -5.50
CA ASP A 111 23.85 -22.30 -4.80
C ASP A 111 24.26 -20.83 -5.06
N GLY A 112 23.47 -20.09 -5.84
CA GLY A 112 23.79 -18.74 -6.34
C GLY A 112 24.27 -18.73 -7.78
#